data_AF-A0A2I0MV38-F1
#
_entry.id   AF-A0A2I0MV38-F1
#
_cell.length_a   1.000
_cell.length_b   1.000
_cell.length_c   1.000
_cell.angle_alpha   90.00
_cell.angle_beta   90.00
_cell.angle_gamma   90.00
#
_symmetry.space_group_name_H-M   'P 1'
#
loop_
_entity.id
_entity.type
_entity.pdbx_description
1 polymer ?
#
loop_
_entity_poly.entity_id
_entity_poly.type
_entity_poly.pdbx_seq_one_letter_code
_entity_poly.pdbx_strand_id
1 'polypeptide(L)'
;MITSPDLDSFVCCALCSQIIPPLPSNTTFRRIREYRPFRTRYYTHRDILEIGADIQQQQHEKKEAEIQERIKKMKAELWSQAEVYKEDAVDKALKEAAANHSALVRDLKQKLGEELREEVRKAKAEMKKYVEDEQKREVEAAEQRMAHRLQCALMECAQEKMQAVAEARKQEREAALKEAARQHSKHLEQLKEESMLAEELHRKSIEQLNKEKCHEINIALSIARKEYQIEIEKQLKEAEALHLDELEKVVVKLKAAEEQIKTLTQELEKMTDWKDSLETEIRATRQAFQKYIDATFPNLSPGQASDKEYKRTSIGSVRSTDMDKQNDKKVMLKNKFISVH
;
A
#
# COMPACT_ATOMS: atom_id res chain seq x y z
N MET A 1 -148.62 -105.88 -114.20
CA MET A 1 -149.09 -106.71 -115.33
C MET A 1 -148.09 -106.56 -116.46
N ILE A 2 -147.47 -107.66 -116.91
CA ILE A 2 -147.51 -108.16 -118.29
C ILE A 2 -146.83 -109.54 -118.27
N THR A 3 -147.53 -110.49 -118.85
CA THR A 3 -147.22 -111.88 -119.15
C THR A 3 -146.45 -112.02 -120.46
N SER A 4 -145.50 -112.96 -120.54
CA SER A 4 -145.19 -113.80 -121.73
C SER A 4 -144.05 -114.80 -121.40
N PRO A 5 -143.77 -115.84 -122.22
CA PRO A 5 -144.01 -117.22 -121.84
C PRO A 5 -142.80 -118.14 -122.11
N ASP A 6 -142.15 -118.65 -121.08
CA ASP A 6 -141.41 -119.91 -121.11
C ASP A 6 -141.22 -120.41 -119.68
N LEU A 7 -142.00 -121.44 -119.35
CA LEU A 7 -141.97 -122.29 -118.15
C LEU A 7 -140.82 -123.30 -118.32
N ASP A 8 -140.11 -123.72 -117.28
CA ASP A 8 -140.44 -124.83 -116.38
C ASP A 8 -139.44 -124.77 -115.20
N SER A 9 -139.74 -124.97 -113.92
CA SER A 9 -140.90 -125.44 -113.18
C SER A 9 -140.64 -125.06 -111.71
N PHE A 10 -141.56 -124.34 -111.08
CA PHE A 10 -141.56 -123.99 -109.65
C PHE A 10 -142.50 -124.92 -108.87
N VAL A 11 -142.27 -125.09 -107.57
CA VAL A 11 -143.35 -125.34 -106.60
C VAL A 11 -143.22 -124.35 -105.44
N CYS A 12 -144.32 -123.64 -105.19
CA CYS A 12 -144.49 -122.56 -104.21
C CYS A 12 -145.22 -123.09 -102.96
N CYS A 13 -144.87 -122.61 -101.76
CA CYS A 13 -145.65 -122.84 -100.54
C CYS A 13 -146.12 -121.51 -99.92
N ALA A 14 -147.37 -121.50 -99.49
CA ALA A 14 -148.29 -120.37 -99.36
C ALA A 14 -148.20 -119.58 -98.03
N LEU A 15 -147.00 -119.44 -97.45
CA LEU A 15 -146.73 -118.51 -96.33
C LEU A 15 -145.61 -117.52 -96.71
N CYS A 16 -145.70 -117.05 -97.96
CA CYS A 16 -144.93 -115.99 -98.63
C CYS A 16 -143.67 -116.43 -99.39
N SER A 17 -143.84 -117.29 -100.39
CA SER A 17 -143.43 -116.92 -101.75
C SER A 17 -141.96 -116.54 -101.98
N GLN A 18 -140.98 -117.29 -101.46
CA GLN A 18 -139.59 -117.22 -101.93
C GLN A 18 -138.88 -118.58 -101.97
N ILE A 19 -138.03 -118.72 -102.99
CA ILE A 19 -137.70 -119.94 -103.72
C ILE A 19 -136.44 -120.62 -103.15
N ILE A 20 -136.53 -121.92 -102.87
CA ILE A 20 -135.41 -122.77 -102.44
C ILE A 20 -134.69 -123.28 -103.70
N PRO A 21 -133.39 -122.96 -103.91
CA PRO A 21 -132.63 -123.53 -105.02
C PRO A 21 -132.30 -125.02 -104.76
N PRO A 22 -132.29 -125.88 -105.81
CA PRO A 22 -131.95 -127.29 -105.69
C PRO A 22 -130.45 -127.52 -105.41
N LEU A 23 -130.20 -128.69 -104.81
CA LEU A 23 -128.93 -129.16 -104.27
C LEU A 23 -127.79 -129.15 -105.33
N PRO A 24 -126.61 -128.55 -105.05
CA PRO A 24 -125.52 -128.47 -106.01
C PRO A 24 -124.82 -129.83 -106.23
N SER A 25 -124.57 -130.16 -107.50
CA SER A 25 -123.92 -131.37 -107.98
C SER A 25 -122.48 -131.58 -107.49
N ASN A 26 -122.02 -132.84 -107.50
CA ASN A 26 -120.71 -133.32 -107.02
C ASN A 26 -119.49 -132.65 -107.71
N THR A 27 -119.68 -132.07 -108.90
CA THR A 27 -118.64 -131.30 -109.63
C THR A 27 -118.40 -129.90 -109.04
N THR A 28 -119.38 -129.30 -108.37
CA THR A 28 -119.26 -127.97 -107.74
C THR A 28 -118.48 -128.04 -106.42
N PHE A 29 -118.55 -129.15 -105.68
CA PHE A 29 -117.75 -129.37 -104.47
C PHE A 29 -116.26 -129.57 -104.76
N ARG A 30 -115.87 -130.04 -105.95
CA ARG A 30 -114.44 -130.09 -106.34
C ARG A 30 -113.85 -128.70 -106.61
N ARG A 31 -114.60 -127.75 -107.16
CA ARG A 31 -114.11 -126.37 -107.41
C ARG A 31 -113.86 -125.57 -106.12
N ILE A 32 -114.56 -125.85 -105.02
CA ILE A 32 -114.35 -125.14 -103.74
C ILE A 32 -113.12 -125.69 -102.99
N ARG A 33 -112.74 -126.96 -103.20
CA ARG A 33 -111.49 -127.50 -102.64
C ARG A 33 -110.21 -127.05 -103.37
N GLU A 34 -110.32 -126.48 -104.56
CA GLU A 34 -109.17 -125.91 -105.30
C GLU A 34 -108.88 -124.44 -104.95
N TYR A 35 -109.70 -123.78 -104.12
CA TYR A 35 -109.43 -122.41 -103.68
C TYR A 35 -108.58 -122.39 -102.40
N ARG A 36 -107.26 -122.60 -102.55
CA ARG A 36 -106.24 -122.31 -101.53
C ARG A 36 -106.05 -120.78 -101.48
N PRO A 37 -106.40 -120.05 -100.41
CA PRO A 37 -106.06 -118.64 -100.31
C PRO A 37 -104.54 -118.53 -100.15
N PHE A 38 -103.91 -117.86 -101.10
CA PHE A 38 -102.48 -117.60 -101.13
C PHE A 38 -102.01 -116.87 -99.86
N ARG A 39 -100.76 -117.19 -99.47
CA ARG A 39 -100.00 -116.80 -98.28
C ARG A 39 -99.71 -115.28 -98.12
N THR A 40 -100.51 -114.39 -98.69
CA THR A 40 -100.23 -112.95 -98.83
C THR A 40 -100.92 -112.04 -97.81
N ARG A 41 -101.86 -112.51 -96.98
CA ARG A 41 -102.51 -111.66 -95.95
C ARG A 41 -101.69 -111.42 -94.67
N TYR A 42 -100.73 -112.30 -94.33
CA TYR A 42 -99.92 -112.14 -93.12
C TYR A 42 -98.79 -111.11 -93.27
N TYR A 43 -98.29 -110.88 -94.50
CA TYR A 43 -97.20 -109.94 -94.74
C TYR A 43 -97.70 -108.49 -94.80
N THR A 44 -98.87 -108.23 -95.37
CA THR A 44 -99.42 -106.86 -95.44
C THR A 44 -99.74 -106.24 -94.08
N HIS A 45 -100.16 -107.01 -93.08
CA HIS A 45 -100.35 -106.47 -91.72
C HIS A 45 -99.03 -106.22 -90.98
N ARG A 46 -98.01 -107.04 -91.25
CA ARG A 46 -96.67 -106.85 -90.68
C ARG A 46 -96.03 -105.60 -91.25
N ASP A 47 -96.09 -105.40 -92.57
CA ASP A 47 -95.51 -104.24 -93.24
C ASP A 47 -96.19 -102.93 -92.80
N ILE A 48 -97.52 -102.91 -92.60
CA ILE A 48 -98.23 -101.71 -92.10
C ILE A 48 -97.86 -101.42 -90.63
N LEU A 49 -97.69 -102.45 -89.79
CA LEU A 49 -97.27 -102.26 -88.40
C LEU A 49 -95.81 -101.82 -88.30
N GLU A 50 -94.93 -102.31 -89.18
CA GLU A 50 -93.52 -101.92 -89.25
C GLU A 50 -93.39 -100.47 -89.75
N ILE A 51 -94.13 -100.07 -90.79
CA ILE A 51 -94.22 -98.66 -91.23
C ILE A 51 -94.82 -97.76 -90.13
N GLY A 52 -95.85 -98.24 -89.41
CA GLY A 52 -96.44 -97.51 -88.29
C GLY A 52 -95.47 -97.34 -87.12
N ALA A 53 -94.69 -98.37 -86.80
CA ALA A 53 -93.64 -98.32 -85.80
C ALA A 53 -92.51 -97.36 -86.21
N ASP A 54 -92.08 -97.38 -87.47
CA ASP A 54 -91.08 -96.46 -88.01
C ASP A 54 -91.55 -95.00 -87.98
N ILE A 55 -92.81 -94.72 -88.36
CA ILE A 55 -93.38 -93.37 -88.27
C ILE A 55 -93.46 -92.92 -86.81
N GLN A 56 -93.87 -93.80 -85.90
CA GLN A 56 -93.95 -93.50 -84.47
C GLN A 56 -92.56 -93.26 -83.87
N GLN A 57 -91.57 -94.06 -84.26
CA GLN A 57 -90.17 -93.92 -83.88
C GLN A 57 -89.60 -92.59 -84.38
N GLN A 58 -89.80 -92.24 -85.66
CA GLN A 58 -89.37 -90.95 -86.21
C GLN A 58 -90.08 -89.76 -85.54
N GLN A 59 -91.36 -89.87 -85.19
CA GLN A 59 -92.06 -88.84 -84.43
C GLN A 59 -91.53 -88.72 -83.00
N HIS A 60 -91.17 -89.83 -82.38
CA HIS A 60 -90.54 -89.86 -81.06
C HIS A 60 -89.16 -89.19 -81.10
N GLU A 61 -88.32 -89.56 -82.07
CA GLU A 61 -86.99 -88.98 -82.27
C GLU A 61 -87.04 -87.48 -82.57
N LYS A 62 -88.01 -87.03 -83.40
CA LYS A 62 -88.23 -85.59 -83.63
C LYS A 62 -88.63 -84.86 -82.35
N LYS A 63 -89.57 -85.40 -81.57
CA LYS A 63 -89.99 -84.82 -80.28
C LYS A 63 -88.85 -84.83 -79.27
N GLU A 64 -88.06 -85.89 -79.19
CA GLU A 64 -86.88 -85.96 -78.34
C GLU A 64 -85.81 -84.96 -78.75
N ALA A 65 -85.56 -84.80 -80.06
CA ALA A 65 -84.65 -83.78 -80.57
C ALA A 65 -85.12 -82.37 -80.23
N GLU A 66 -86.42 -82.07 -80.35
CA GLU A 66 -87.02 -80.78 -79.94
C GLU A 66 -86.89 -80.54 -78.43
N ILE A 67 -87.12 -81.57 -77.60
CA ILE A 67 -86.95 -81.50 -76.15
C ILE A 67 -85.47 -81.26 -75.81
N GLN A 68 -84.54 -81.98 -76.45
CA GLN A 68 -83.11 -81.79 -76.26
C GLN A 68 -82.65 -80.38 -76.69
N GLU A 69 -83.16 -79.86 -77.80
CA GLU A 69 -82.96 -78.48 -78.26
C GLU A 69 -83.42 -77.46 -77.21
N ARG A 70 -84.63 -77.63 -76.66
CA ARG A 70 -85.17 -76.76 -75.60
C ARG A 70 -84.34 -76.86 -74.32
N ILE A 71 -83.91 -78.06 -73.94
CA ILE A 71 -83.02 -78.27 -72.80
C ILE A 71 -81.67 -77.58 -73.03
N LYS A 72 -81.10 -77.67 -74.24
CA LYS A 72 -79.84 -76.98 -74.58
C LYS A 72 -79.99 -75.46 -74.50
N LYS A 73 -81.08 -74.91 -75.06
CA LYS A 73 -81.40 -73.47 -74.98
C LYS A 73 -81.55 -73.00 -73.53
N MET A 74 -82.37 -73.71 -72.73
CA MET A 74 -82.56 -73.40 -71.31
C MET A 74 -81.27 -73.51 -70.50
N LYS A 75 -80.42 -74.52 -70.78
CA LYS A 75 -79.10 -74.64 -70.16
C LYS A 75 -78.22 -73.45 -70.52
N ALA A 76 -78.17 -73.03 -71.78
CA ALA A 76 -77.37 -71.88 -72.22
C ALA A 76 -77.85 -70.57 -71.57
N GLU A 77 -79.16 -70.35 -71.50
CA GLU A 77 -79.75 -69.20 -70.81
C GLU A 77 -79.42 -69.19 -69.32
N LEU A 78 -79.58 -70.33 -68.63
CA LEU A 78 -79.19 -70.47 -67.21
C LEU A 78 -77.69 -70.21 -67.00
N TRP A 79 -76.83 -70.71 -67.89
CA TRP A 79 -75.39 -70.43 -67.85
C TRP A 79 -75.10 -68.94 -68.04
N SER A 80 -75.78 -68.27 -68.98
CA SER A 80 -75.61 -66.84 -69.21
C SER A 80 -76.05 -66.01 -67.99
N GLN A 81 -77.17 -66.36 -67.35
CA GLN A 81 -77.64 -65.70 -66.13
C GLN A 81 -76.68 -65.95 -64.98
N ALA A 82 -76.20 -67.19 -64.80
CA ALA A 82 -75.23 -67.53 -63.78
C ALA A 82 -73.91 -66.75 -63.97
N GLU A 83 -73.47 -66.53 -65.21
CA GLU A 83 -72.27 -65.75 -65.49
C GLU A 83 -72.47 -64.27 -65.14
N VAL A 84 -73.61 -63.66 -65.53
CA VAL A 84 -73.95 -62.28 -65.15
C VAL A 84 -74.02 -62.13 -63.62
N TYR A 85 -74.64 -63.08 -62.91
CA TYR A 85 -74.70 -63.04 -61.44
C TYR A 85 -73.32 -63.18 -60.79
N LYS A 86 -72.41 -63.98 -61.36
CA LYS A 86 -71.03 -64.07 -60.88
C LYS A 86 -70.29 -62.75 -61.13
N GLU A 87 -70.40 -62.18 -62.32
CA GLU A 87 -69.77 -60.91 -62.66
C GLU A 87 -70.27 -59.80 -61.72
N ASP A 88 -71.58 -59.67 -61.49
CA ASP A 88 -72.13 -58.66 -60.58
C ASP A 88 -71.70 -58.90 -59.11
N ALA A 89 -71.63 -60.16 -58.67
CA ALA A 89 -71.12 -60.50 -57.34
C ALA A 89 -69.63 -60.17 -57.18
N VAL A 90 -68.82 -60.43 -58.21
CA VAL A 90 -67.39 -60.09 -58.24
C VAL A 90 -67.21 -58.58 -58.26
N ASP A 91 -67.94 -57.86 -59.11
CA ASP A 91 -67.89 -56.40 -59.18
C ASP A 91 -68.31 -55.76 -57.86
N LYS A 92 -69.35 -56.29 -57.21
CA LYS A 92 -69.77 -55.82 -55.89
C LYS A 92 -68.70 -56.09 -54.84
N ALA A 93 -68.11 -57.28 -54.81
CA ALA A 93 -67.03 -57.62 -53.89
C ALA A 93 -65.79 -56.73 -54.13
N LEU A 94 -65.44 -56.44 -55.39
CA LEU A 94 -64.33 -55.54 -55.74
C LEU A 94 -64.61 -54.10 -55.31
N LYS A 95 -65.82 -53.60 -55.53
CA LYS A 95 -66.22 -52.24 -55.09
C LYS A 95 -66.20 -52.13 -53.56
N GLU A 96 -66.72 -53.12 -52.85
CA GLU A 96 -66.69 -53.17 -51.38
C GLU A 96 -65.25 -53.28 -50.85
N ALA A 97 -64.42 -54.14 -51.45
CA ALA A 97 -63.00 -54.26 -51.09
C ALA A 97 -62.24 -52.95 -51.32
N ALA A 98 -62.47 -52.27 -52.46
CA ALA A 98 -61.86 -50.97 -52.76
C ALA A 98 -62.34 -49.88 -51.79
N ALA A 99 -63.64 -49.84 -51.46
CA ALA A 99 -64.20 -48.90 -50.50
C ALA A 99 -63.59 -49.10 -49.11
N ASN A 100 -63.56 -50.35 -48.62
CA ASN A 100 -62.97 -50.72 -47.34
C ASN A 100 -61.47 -50.39 -47.29
N HIS A 101 -60.72 -50.72 -48.34
CA HIS A 101 -59.31 -50.36 -48.43
C HIS A 101 -59.12 -48.84 -48.40
N SER A 102 -59.92 -48.08 -49.15
CA SER A 102 -59.84 -46.61 -49.16
C SER A 102 -60.19 -45.98 -47.80
N ALA A 103 -61.09 -46.59 -47.04
CA ALA A 103 -61.45 -46.17 -45.69
C ALA A 103 -60.30 -46.45 -44.71
N LEU A 104 -59.76 -47.68 -44.73
CA LEU A 104 -58.60 -48.05 -43.92
C LEU A 104 -57.38 -47.15 -44.21
N VAL A 105 -57.10 -46.86 -45.47
CA VAL A 105 -55.99 -45.96 -45.86
C VAL A 105 -56.24 -44.54 -45.34
N ARG A 106 -57.47 -44.05 -45.37
CA ARG A 106 -57.81 -42.72 -44.81
C ARG A 106 -57.64 -42.69 -43.29
N ASP A 107 -58.15 -43.69 -42.58
CA ASP A 107 -58.03 -43.78 -41.12
C ASP A 107 -56.56 -43.90 -40.69
N LEU A 108 -55.77 -44.72 -41.40
CA LEU A 108 -54.33 -44.85 -41.14
C LEU A 108 -53.60 -43.53 -41.38
N LYS A 109 -53.91 -42.81 -42.47
CA LYS A 109 -53.33 -41.49 -42.75
C LYS A 109 -53.69 -40.47 -41.66
N GLN A 110 -54.92 -40.51 -41.15
CA GLN A 110 -55.33 -39.63 -40.06
C GLN A 110 -54.58 -39.95 -38.76
N LYS A 111 -54.53 -41.22 -38.34
CA LYS A 111 -53.81 -41.65 -37.13
C LYS A 111 -52.33 -41.30 -37.19
N LEU A 112 -51.66 -41.63 -38.31
CA LEU A 112 -50.26 -41.25 -38.52
C LEU A 112 -50.07 -39.73 -38.52
N GLY A 113 -51.01 -38.97 -39.07
CA GLY A 113 -50.97 -37.50 -39.03
C GLY A 113 -51.16 -36.92 -37.63
N GLU A 114 -51.96 -37.56 -36.77
CA GLU A 114 -52.14 -37.18 -35.37
C GLU A 114 -50.89 -37.53 -34.53
N GLU A 115 -50.37 -38.75 -34.65
CA GLU A 115 -49.13 -39.19 -33.99
C GLU A 115 -47.95 -38.32 -34.39
N LEU A 116 -47.78 -38.04 -35.68
CA LEU A 116 -46.70 -37.17 -36.16
C LEU A 116 -46.83 -35.75 -35.60
N ARG A 117 -48.04 -35.20 -35.47
CA ARG A 117 -48.26 -33.88 -34.86
C ARG A 117 -47.91 -33.86 -33.38
N GLU A 118 -48.26 -34.91 -32.63
CA GLU A 118 -47.90 -35.01 -31.21
C GLU A 118 -46.40 -35.19 -31.00
N GLU A 119 -45.74 -36.05 -31.79
CA GLU A 119 -44.28 -36.22 -31.70
C GLU A 119 -43.54 -34.95 -32.10
N VAL A 120 -43.99 -34.24 -33.16
CA VAL A 120 -43.44 -32.92 -33.50
C VAL A 120 -43.67 -31.92 -32.37
N ARG A 121 -44.81 -31.95 -31.68
CA ARG A 121 -45.09 -31.08 -30.54
C ARG A 121 -44.18 -31.39 -29.35
N LYS A 122 -43.96 -32.67 -29.03
CA LYS A 122 -43.04 -33.11 -27.98
C LYS A 122 -41.60 -32.70 -28.30
N ALA A 123 -41.12 -33.01 -29.50
CA ALA A 123 -39.77 -32.64 -29.95
C ALA A 123 -39.56 -31.12 -29.93
N LYS A 124 -40.56 -30.32 -30.32
CA LYS A 124 -40.50 -28.84 -30.21
C LYS A 124 -40.44 -28.38 -28.75
N ALA A 125 -41.17 -29.03 -27.85
CA ALA A 125 -41.15 -28.67 -26.42
C ALA A 125 -39.81 -29.03 -25.77
N GLU A 126 -39.24 -30.18 -26.08
CA GLU A 126 -37.92 -30.61 -25.62
C GLU A 126 -36.82 -29.69 -26.16
N MET A 127 -36.86 -29.36 -27.46
CA MET A 127 -35.92 -28.43 -28.07
C MET A 127 -35.99 -27.04 -27.41
N LYS A 128 -37.19 -26.53 -27.13
CA LYS A 128 -37.35 -25.25 -26.41
C LYS A 128 -36.72 -25.29 -25.03
N LYS A 129 -37.00 -26.33 -24.24
CA LYS A 129 -36.38 -26.51 -22.91
C LYS A 129 -34.85 -26.57 -22.99
N TYR A 130 -34.33 -27.34 -23.95
CA TYR A 130 -32.90 -27.44 -24.16
C TYR A 130 -32.26 -26.07 -24.48
N VAL A 131 -32.88 -25.29 -25.38
CA VAL A 131 -32.41 -23.94 -25.71
C VAL A 131 -32.49 -23.01 -24.50
N GLU A 132 -33.57 -23.05 -23.72
CA GLU A 132 -33.69 -22.25 -22.50
C GLU A 132 -32.61 -22.61 -21.46
N ASP A 133 -32.28 -23.89 -21.31
CA ASP A 133 -31.28 -24.35 -20.35
C ASP A 133 -29.83 -24.09 -20.81
N GLU A 134 -29.55 -24.13 -22.13
CA GLU A 134 -28.28 -23.63 -22.68
C GLU A 134 -28.16 -22.11 -22.47
N GLN A 135 -29.22 -21.35 -22.76
CA GLN A 135 -29.21 -19.89 -22.55
C GLN A 135 -28.97 -19.51 -21.09
N LYS A 136 -29.61 -20.20 -20.13
CA LYS A 136 -29.34 -19.98 -18.70
C LYS A 136 -27.88 -20.25 -18.34
N ARG A 137 -27.31 -21.36 -18.82
CA ARG A 137 -25.91 -21.70 -18.57
C ARG A 137 -24.96 -20.66 -19.17
N GLU A 138 -25.24 -20.15 -20.37
CA GLU A 138 -24.44 -19.09 -21.00
C GLU A 138 -24.52 -17.77 -20.22
N VAL A 139 -25.72 -17.39 -19.77
CA VAL A 139 -25.95 -16.19 -18.95
C VAL A 139 -25.21 -16.30 -17.61
N GLU A 140 -25.37 -17.41 -16.88
CA GLU A 140 -24.69 -17.64 -15.60
C GLU A 140 -23.16 -17.61 -15.77
N ALA A 141 -22.63 -18.25 -16.82
CA ALA A 141 -21.21 -18.22 -17.12
C ALA A 141 -20.73 -16.80 -17.48
N ALA A 142 -21.53 -16.00 -18.18
CA ALA A 142 -21.22 -14.60 -18.48
C ALA A 142 -21.22 -13.73 -17.23
N GLU A 143 -22.21 -13.91 -16.34
CA GLU A 143 -22.30 -13.22 -15.05
C GLU A 143 -21.11 -13.55 -14.15
N GLN A 144 -20.71 -14.83 -14.05
CA GLN A 144 -19.52 -15.23 -13.29
C GLN A 144 -18.24 -14.60 -13.84
N ARG A 145 -18.06 -14.59 -15.17
CA ARG A 145 -16.92 -13.89 -15.80
C ARG A 145 -16.93 -12.40 -15.50
N MET A 146 -18.11 -11.76 -15.54
CA MET A 146 -18.24 -10.35 -15.23
C MET A 146 -17.97 -10.06 -13.76
N ALA A 147 -18.50 -10.86 -12.84
CA ALA A 147 -18.28 -10.75 -11.41
C ALA A 147 -16.79 -10.88 -11.06
N HIS A 148 -16.11 -11.87 -11.66
CA HIS A 148 -14.67 -12.04 -11.48
C HIS A 148 -13.87 -10.82 -11.97
N ARG A 149 -14.20 -10.29 -13.17
CA ARG A 149 -13.56 -9.07 -13.69
C ARG A 149 -13.78 -7.86 -12.78
N LEU A 150 -15.00 -7.68 -12.29
CA LEU A 150 -15.33 -6.60 -11.35
C LEU A 150 -14.53 -6.75 -10.05
N GLN A 151 -14.41 -7.97 -9.52
CA GLN A 151 -13.62 -8.23 -8.33
C GLN A 151 -12.13 -7.92 -8.54
N CYS A 152 -11.55 -8.34 -9.67
CA CYS A 152 -10.17 -8.00 -10.02
C CYS A 152 -9.96 -6.48 -10.11
N ALA A 153 -10.84 -5.77 -10.83
CA ALA A 153 -10.77 -4.32 -10.97
C ALA A 153 -10.90 -3.58 -9.61
N LEU A 154 -11.75 -4.08 -8.71
CA LEU A 154 -11.87 -3.53 -7.35
C LEU A 154 -10.59 -3.75 -6.53
N MET A 155 -9.95 -4.91 -6.66
CA MET A 155 -8.67 -5.19 -5.99
C MET A 155 -7.55 -4.31 -6.53
N GLU A 156 -7.45 -4.14 -7.85
CA GLU A 156 -6.49 -3.24 -8.50
C GLU A 156 -6.69 -1.79 -8.04
N CYS A 157 -7.93 -1.29 -8.07
CA CYS A 157 -8.26 0.05 -7.57
C CYS A 157 -7.92 0.23 -6.08
N ALA A 158 -8.18 -0.78 -5.25
CA ALA A 158 -7.79 -0.75 -3.84
C ALA A 158 -6.27 -0.68 -3.67
N GLN A 159 -5.52 -1.42 -4.48
CA GLN A 159 -4.06 -1.40 -4.48
C GLN A 159 -3.51 -0.05 -4.94
N GLU A 160 -4.01 0.50 -6.04
CA GLU A 160 -3.65 1.84 -6.54
C GLU A 160 -3.94 2.92 -5.51
N LYS A 161 -5.11 2.86 -4.85
CA LYS A 161 -5.45 3.78 -3.75
C LYS A 161 -4.45 3.68 -2.60
N MET A 162 -4.05 2.47 -2.19
CA MET A 162 -3.06 2.28 -1.13
C MET A 162 -1.69 2.86 -1.53
N GLN A 163 -1.26 2.63 -2.77
CA GLN A 163 -0.01 3.18 -3.31
C GLN A 163 -0.06 4.71 -3.35
N ALA A 164 -1.12 5.30 -3.89
CA ALA A 164 -1.29 6.76 -3.94
C ALA A 164 -1.30 7.39 -2.54
N VAL A 165 -1.97 6.77 -1.56
CA VAL A 165 -1.94 7.25 -0.16
C VAL A 165 -0.55 7.10 0.47
N ALA A 166 0.17 6.00 0.19
CA ALA A 166 1.52 5.80 0.69
C ALA A 166 2.50 6.84 0.12
N GLU A 167 2.40 7.13 -1.18
CA GLU A 167 3.19 8.16 -1.86
C GLU A 167 2.87 9.56 -1.33
N ALA A 168 1.59 9.91 -1.19
CA ALA A 168 1.17 11.18 -0.60
C ALA A 168 1.72 11.36 0.82
N ARG A 169 1.61 10.33 1.68
CA ARG A 169 2.17 10.35 3.04
C ARG A 169 3.68 10.46 3.05
N LYS A 170 4.38 9.84 2.09
CA LYS A 170 5.83 9.97 1.97
C LYS A 170 6.21 11.42 1.61
N GLN A 171 5.52 12.02 0.64
CA GLN A 171 5.73 13.41 0.25
C GLN A 171 5.43 14.38 1.39
N GLU A 172 4.33 14.18 2.13
CA GLU A 172 4.00 14.96 3.33
C GLU A 172 5.10 14.89 4.40
N ARG A 173 5.63 13.69 4.69
CA ARG A 173 6.72 13.50 5.64
C ARG A 173 8.00 14.20 5.18
N GLU A 174 8.36 14.06 3.89
CA GLU A 174 9.52 14.74 3.34
C GLU A 174 9.38 16.27 3.39
N ALA A 175 8.20 16.79 3.09
CA ALA A 175 7.90 18.22 3.20
C ALA A 175 7.98 18.70 4.66
N ALA A 176 7.40 17.94 5.61
CA ALA A 176 7.45 18.24 7.03
C ALA A 176 8.89 18.23 7.56
N LEU A 177 9.71 17.25 7.16
CA LEU A 177 11.13 17.19 7.53
C LEU A 177 11.92 18.36 6.95
N LYS A 178 11.69 18.72 5.69
CA LYS A 178 12.34 19.88 5.05
C LYS A 178 11.97 21.18 5.77
N GLU A 179 10.69 21.37 6.10
CA GLU A 179 10.26 22.59 6.81
C GLU A 179 10.78 22.62 8.25
N ALA A 180 10.77 21.48 8.96
CA ALA A 180 11.36 21.38 10.29
C ALA A 180 12.87 21.69 10.28
N ALA A 181 13.62 21.18 9.30
CA ALA A 181 15.04 21.50 9.12
C ALA A 181 15.25 22.99 8.80
N ARG A 182 14.37 23.59 7.99
CA ARG A 182 14.40 25.03 7.68
C ARG A 182 14.15 25.87 8.93
N GLN A 183 13.14 25.51 9.73
CA GLN A 183 12.84 26.19 10.99
C GLN A 183 13.98 26.05 11.99
N HIS A 184 14.52 24.85 12.17
CA HIS A 184 15.67 24.61 13.03
C HIS A 184 16.89 25.44 12.62
N SER A 185 17.18 25.54 11.32
CA SER A 185 18.28 26.36 10.80
C SER A 185 18.06 27.84 11.09
N LYS A 186 16.83 28.36 10.87
CA LYS A 186 16.47 29.74 11.22
C LYS A 186 16.62 30.03 12.70
N HIS A 187 16.17 29.12 13.57
CA HIS A 187 16.31 29.30 15.02
C HIS A 187 17.78 29.25 15.46
N LEU A 188 18.60 28.40 14.85
CA LEU A 188 20.04 28.41 15.11
C LEU A 188 20.71 29.71 14.66
N GLU A 189 20.31 30.28 13.52
CA GLU A 189 20.81 31.58 13.07
C GLU A 189 20.40 32.71 14.02
N GLN A 190 19.13 32.75 14.43
CA GLN A 190 18.63 33.71 15.42
C GLN A 190 19.38 33.59 16.75
N LEU A 191 19.57 32.37 17.26
CA LEU A 191 20.33 32.14 18.50
C LEU A 191 21.79 32.62 18.38
N LYS A 192 22.42 32.44 17.21
CA LYS A 192 23.77 32.95 16.97
C LYS A 192 23.81 34.47 16.96
N GLU A 193 22.86 35.12 16.28
CA GLU A 193 22.74 36.58 16.25
C GLU A 193 22.50 37.15 17.66
N GLU A 194 21.57 36.57 18.42
CA GLU A 194 21.30 36.95 19.81
C GLU A 194 22.53 36.75 20.71
N SER A 195 23.25 35.62 20.54
CA SER A 195 24.50 35.36 21.27
C SER A 195 25.57 36.39 20.95
N MET A 196 25.79 36.73 19.67
CA MET A 196 26.76 37.76 19.27
C MET A 196 26.40 39.13 19.85
N LEU A 197 25.13 39.51 19.82
CA LEU A 197 24.67 40.78 20.41
C LEU A 197 24.86 40.80 21.93
N ALA A 198 24.55 39.70 22.62
CA ALA A 198 24.77 39.58 24.06
C ALA A 198 26.26 39.67 24.41
N GLU A 199 27.12 38.96 23.66
CA GLU A 199 28.58 39.02 23.82
C GLU A 199 29.13 40.44 23.59
N GLU A 200 28.65 41.14 22.56
CA GLU A 200 29.04 42.53 22.31
C GLU A 200 28.63 43.46 23.46
N LEU A 201 27.41 43.29 23.99
CA LEU A 201 26.93 44.07 25.13
C LEU A 201 27.77 43.79 26.38
N HIS A 202 28.06 42.51 26.67
CA HIS A 202 28.92 42.13 27.78
C HIS A 202 30.33 42.67 27.60
N ARG A 203 30.90 42.59 26.40
CA ARG A 203 32.22 43.15 26.10
C ARG A 203 32.25 44.66 26.35
N LYS A 204 31.26 45.42 25.83
CA LYS A 204 31.15 46.87 26.07
C LYS A 204 31.03 47.20 27.56
N SER A 205 30.24 46.42 28.30
CA SER A 205 30.09 46.57 29.75
C SER A 205 31.40 46.32 30.50
N ILE A 206 32.13 45.26 30.16
CA ILE A 206 33.46 44.95 30.76
C ILE A 206 34.48 46.04 30.41
N GLU A 207 34.52 46.50 29.17
CA GLU A 207 35.41 47.59 28.75
C GLU A 207 35.13 48.89 29.53
N GLN A 208 33.86 49.21 29.76
CA GLN A 208 33.45 50.37 30.56
C GLN A 208 33.86 50.19 32.04
N LEU A 209 33.57 49.05 32.64
CA LEU A 209 33.96 48.73 34.02
C LEU A 209 35.48 48.81 34.21
N ASN A 210 36.25 48.31 33.24
CA ASN A 210 37.71 48.40 33.29
C ASN A 210 38.20 49.86 33.27
N LYS A 211 37.59 50.72 32.44
CA LYS A 211 37.92 52.16 32.44
C LYS A 211 37.62 52.81 33.78
N GLU A 212 36.46 52.51 34.37
CA GLU A 212 36.06 53.01 35.68
C GLU A 212 37.02 52.54 36.78
N LYS A 213 37.36 51.25 36.81
CA LYS A 213 38.30 50.70 37.79
C LYS A 213 39.71 51.24 37.63
N CYS A 214 40.20 51.43 36.40
CA CYS A 214 41.47 52.11 36.16
C CYS A 214 41.45 53.54 36.68
N HIS A 215 40.34 54.26 36.51
CA HIS A 215 40.19 55.61 37.04
C HIS A 215 40.19 55.63 38.57
N GLU A 216 39.42 54.75 39.22
CA GLU A 216 39.41 54.57 40.68
C GLU A 216 40.81 54.26 41.24
N ILE A 217 41.54 53.33 40.61
CA ILE A 217 42.92 52.98 40.99
C ILE A 217 43.84 54.18 40.86
N ASN A 218 43.75 54.94 39.77
CA ASN A 218 44.58 56.13 39.58
C ASN A 218 44.31 57.22 40.64
N ILE A 219 43.04 57.40 41.03
CA ILE A 219 42.67 58.30 42.14
C ILE A 219 43.28 57.78 43.44
N ALA A 220 43.09 56.51 43.78
CA ALA A 220 43.61 55.91 45.00
C ALA A 220 45.14 56.00 45.08
N LEU A 221 45.84 55.72 43.98
CA LEU A 221 47.29 55.89 43.88
C LEU A 221 47.72 57.35 44.05
N SER A 222 46.98 58.31 43.49
CA SER A 222 47.28 59.73 43.68
C SER A 222 47.09 60.15 45.14
N ILE A 223 46.07 59.65 45.83
CA ILE A 223 45.82 59.93 47.25
C ILE A 223 46.97 59.34 48.08
N ALA A 224 47.26 58.04 47.91
CA ALA A 224 48.34 57.37 48.65
C ALA A 224 49.71 58.04 48.45
N ARG A 225 50.02 58.50 47.23
CA ARG A 225 51.25 59.27 46.94
C ARG A 225 51.29 60.59 47.70
N LYS A 226 50.18 61.33 47.74
CA LYS A 226 50.10 62.61 48.49
C LYS A 226 50.22 62.37 49.99
N GLU A 227 49.55 61.36 50.53
CA GLU A 227 49.66 60.98 51.94
C GLU A 227 51.10 60.61 52.31
N TYR A 228 51.76 59.80 51.47
CA TYR A 228 53.18 59.44 51.68
C TYR A 228 54.11 60.67 51.63
N GLN A 229 53.87 61.59 50.69
CA GLN A 229 54.62 62.84 50.59
C GLN A 229 54.41 63.72 51.84
N ILE A 230 53.17 63.86 52.31
CA ILE A 230 52.84 64.61 53.54
C ILE A 230 53.54 63.99 54.75
N GLU A 231 53.55 62.65 54.85
CA GLU A 231 54.20 61.95 55.96
C GLU A 231 55.72 62.13 55.92
N ILE A 232 56.37 62.07 54.75
CA ILE A 232 57.79 62.39 54.61
C ILE A 232 58.07 63.84 55.01
N GLU A 233 57.28 64.80 54.54
CA GLU A 233 57.45 66.21 54.89
C GLU A 233 57.27 66.46 56.39
N LYS A 234 56.32 65.76 57.01
CA LYS A 234 56.14 65.79 58.47
C LYS A 234 57.35 65.23 59.19
N GLN A 235 57.85 64.07 58.80
CA GLN A 235 59.07 63.46 59.37
C GLN A 235 60.29 64.35 59.16
N LEU A 236 60.42 65.02 58.02
CA LEU A 236 61.48 65.98 57.74
C LEU A 236 61.41 67.19 58.67
N LYS A 237 60.22 67.80 58.82
CA LYS A 237 60.02 68.94 59.75
C LYS A 237 60.27 68.56 61.20
N GLU A 238 59.86 67.36 61.62
CA GLU A 238 60.15 66.85 62.96
C GLU A 238 61.66 66.66 63.17
N ALA A 239 62.38 66.10 62.20
CA ALA A 239 63.83 65.96 62.24
C ALA A 239 64.56 67.32 62.23
N GLU A 240 64.11 68.28 61.42
CA GLU A 240 64.64 69.65 61.39
C GLU A 240 64.44 70.35 62.75
N ALA A 241 63.27 70.22 63.38
CA ALA A 241 63.00 70.78 64.69
C ALA A 241 63.92 70.18 65.77
N LEU A 242 64.13 68.86 65.74
CA LEU A 242 65.09 68.19 66.64
C LEU A 242 66.51 68.70 66.42
N HIS A 243 66.96 68.83 65.17
CA HIS A 243 68.28 69.37 64.86
C HIS A 243 68.44 70.84 65.28
N LEU A 244 67.41 71.67 65.12
CA LEU A 244 67.43 73.06 65.59
C LEU A 244 67.57 73.15 67.11
N ASP A 245 66.84 72.31 67.87
CA ASP A 245 66.97 72.22 69.33
C ASP A 245 68.37 71.73 69.76
N GLU A 246 68.94 70.74 69.05
CA GLU A 246 70.32 70.31 69.27
C GLU A 246 71.33 71.43 68.99
N LEU A 247 71.12 72.17 67.90
CA LEU A 247 71.99 73.27 67.49
C LEU A 247 71.90 74.42 68.50
N GLU A 248 70.71 74.75 69.00
CA GLU A 248 70.51 75.73 70.07
C GLU A 248 71.25 75.32 71.35
N LYS A 249 71.15 74.05 71.77
CA LYS A 249 71.92 73.51 72.91
C LYS A 249 73.43 73.67 72.71
N VAL A 250 73.94 73.41 71.50
CA VAL A 250 75.36 73.60 71.17
C VAL A 250 75.74 75.07 71.18
N VAL A 251 74.90 75.97 70.66
CA VAL A 251 75.12 77.42 70.68
C VAL A 251 75.17 77.96 72.11
N VAL A 252 74.30 77.48 73.01
CA VAL A 252 74.33 77.84 74.43
C VAL A 252 75.65 77.38 75.07
N LYS A 253 76.09 76.14 74.80
CA LYS A 253 77.38 75.63 75.28
C LYS A 253 78.56 76.44 74.74
N LEU A 254 78.52 76.82 73.45
CA LEU A 254 79.53 77.65 72.82
C LEU A 254 79.60 79.03 73.48
N LYS A 255 78.47 79.71 73.68
CA LYS A 255 78.41 81.00 74.36
C LYS A 255 78.96 80.94 75.79
N ALA A 256 78.62 79.89 76.54
CA ALA A 256 79.17 79.67 77.87
C ALA A 256 80.71 79.49 77.84
N ALA A 257 81.22 78.74 76.86
CA ALA A 257 82.66 78.59 76.67
C ALA A 257 83.32 79.91 76.21
N GLU A 258 82.68 80.69 75.35
CA GLU A 258 83.15 82.03 74.95
C GLU A 258 83.19 83.00 76.15
N GLU A 259 82.19 82.97 77.03
CA GLU A 259 82.18 83.73 78.28
C GLU A 259 83.32 83.31 79.20
N GLN A 260 83.56 82.00 79.35
CA GLN A 260 84.71 81.48 80.10
C GLN A 260 86.04 81.94 79.49
N ILE A 261 86.17 81.95 78.16
CA ILE A 261 87.36 82.47 77.48
C ILE A 261 87.52 83.96 77.78
N LYS A 262 86.45 84.76 77.74
CA LYS A 262 86.49 86.19 78.10
C LYS A 262 86.95 86.41 79.54
N THR A 263 86.42 85.64 80.51
CA THR A 263 86.83 85.76 81.91
C THR A 263 88.29 85.39 82.11
N LEU A 264 88.75 84.28 81.48
CA LEU A 264 90.15 83.87 81.53
C LEU A 264 91.08 84.90 80.88
N THR A 265 90.63 85.54 79.79
CA THR A 265 91.37 86.61 79.11
C THR A 265 91.53 87.83 80.02
N GLN A 266 90.47 88.23 80.73
CA GLN A 266 90.54 89.34 81.70
C GLN A 266 91.43 89.01 82.91
N GLU A 267 91.42 87.76 83.39
CA GLU A 267 92.34 87.33 84.45
C GLU A 267 93.81 87.34 83.98
N LEU A 268 94.07 86.89 82.75
CA LEU A 268 95.39 86.97 82.13
C LEU A 268 95.86 88.40 81.96
N GLU A 269 94.99 89.32 81.57
CA GLU A 269 95.30 90.75 81.47
C GLU A 269 95.71 91.32 82.82
N LYS A 270 94.94 91.06 83.90
CA LYS A 270 95.31 91.45 85.27
C LYS A 270 96.63 90.82 85.74
N MET A 271 96.86 89.54 85.44
CA MET A 271 98.11 88.86 85.78
C MET A 271 99.30 89.43 84.99
N THR A 272 99.07 89.88 83.76
CA THR A 272 100.07 90.53 82.92
C THR A 272 100.40 91.93 83.45
N ASP A 273 99.40 92.73 83.80
CA ASP A 273 99.60 94.03 84.44
C ASP A 273 100.34 93.90 85.79
N TRP A 274 99.98 92.89 86.59
CA TRP A 274 100.66 92.60 87.84
C TRP A 274 102.11 92.17 87.63
N LYS A 275 102.37 91.32 86.62
CA LYS A 275 103.72 90.94 86.22
C LYS A 275 104.52 92.16 85.77
N ASP A 276 103.95 93.04 84.95
CA ASP A 276 104.62 94.24 84.44
C ASP A 276 104.92 95.23 85.59
N SER A 277 104.00 95.38 86.53
CA SER A 277 104.21 96.15 87.76
C SER A 277 105.39 95.58 88.58
N LEU A 278 105.40 94.25 88.83
CA LEU A 278 106.52 93.60 89.50
C LEU A 278 107.82 93.75 88.73
N GLU A 279 107.78 93.65 87.40
CA GLU A 279 108.96 93.82 86.57
C GLU A 279 109.50 95.25 86.65
N THR A 280 108.63 96.26 86.72
CA THR A 280 109.03 97.65 86.98
C THR A 280 109.62 97.83 88.38
N GLU A 281 109.07 97.21 89.43
CA GLU A 281 109.63 97.23 90.78
C GLU A 281 110.99 96.54 90.86
N ILE A 282 111.17 95.39 90.20
CA ILE A 282 112.45 94.68 90.10
C ILE A 282 113.47 95.55 89.35
N ARG A 283 113.05 96.23 88.28
CA ARG A 283 113.92 97.15 87.53
C ARG A 283 114.31 98.36 88.38
N ALA A 284 113.38 98.90 89.17
CA ALA A 284 113.62 100.00 90.10
C ALA A 284 114.56 99.60 91.26
N THR A 285 114.37 98.42 91.84
CA THR A 285 115.27 97.88 92.88
C THR A 285 116.65 97.56 92.32
N ARG A 286 116.75 96.96 91.13
CA ARG A 286 118.04 96.79 90.43
C ARG A 286 118.75 98.12 90.21
N GLN A 287 118.04 99.15 89.77
CA GLN A 287 118.60 100.50 89.64
C GLN A 287 119.01 101.11 91.00
N ALA A 288 118.25 100.87 92.07
CA ALA A 288 118.59 101.34 93.42
C ALA A 288 119.85 100.64 93.97
N PHE A 289 119.96 99.31 93.79
CA PHE A 289 121.16 98.56 94.13
C PHE A 289 122.37 99.00 93.30
N GLN A 290 122.18 99.27 92.01
CA GLN A 290 123.24 99.81 91.17
C GLN A 290 123.70 101.19 91.68
N LYS A 291 122.77 102.10 92.00
CA LYS A 291 123.10 103.41 92.59
C LYS A 291 123.81 103.30 93.94
N TYR A 292 123.46 102.32 94.77
CA TYR A 292 124.14 102.07 96.04
C TYR A 292 125.56 101.51 95.84
N ILE A 293 125.75 100.58 94.90
CA ILE A 293 127.06 100.04 94.53
C ILE A 293 127.97 101.17 94.00
N ASP A 294 127.46 101.98 93.09
CA ASP A 294 128.18 103.12 92.50
C ASP A 294 128.58 104.16 93.55
N ALA A 295 127.75 104.38 94.58
CA ALA A 295 128.02 105.33 95.66
C ALA A 295 129.02 104.81 96.71
N THR A 296 129.09 103.51 96.93
CA THR A 296 129.88 102.92 98.02
C THR A 296 131.27 102.44 97.55
N PHE A 297 131.41 102.13 96.26
CA PHE A 297 132.67 101.64 95.68
C PHE A 297 132.98 102.33 94.34
N PRO A 298 133.46 103.59 94.34
CA PRO A 298 133.70 104.37 93.12
C PRO A 298 134.81 103.83 92.20
N ASN A 299 135.52 102.76 92.60
CA ASN A 299 136.59 102.12 91.81
C ASN A 299 136.19 100.75 91.24
N LEU A 300 134.90 100.39 91.25
CA LEU A 300 134.38 99.17 90.60
C LEU A 300 133.66 99.50 89.29
N SER A 301 134.11 98.92 88.17
CA SER A 301 133.46 98.99 86.85
C SER A 301 132.13 98.20 86.86
N PRO A 302 131.10 98.57 86.05
CA PRO A 302 129.79 97.93 86.09
C PRO A 302 129.88 96.41 85.92
N GLY A 303 129.36 95.65 86.89
CA GLY A 303 129.22 94.20 86.80
C GLY A 303 130.18 93.32 87.61
N GLN A 304 130.96 93.87 88.55
CA GLN A 304 131.90 93.06 89.36
C GLN A 304 131.45 92.74 90.81
N ALA A 305 130.24 93.13 91.21
CA ALA A 305 129.65 92.84 92.52
C ALA A 305 128.35 92.04 92.39
N SER A 306 128.45 90.76 92.05
CA SER A 306 127.51 89.68 92.42
C SER A 306 127.87 88.42 91.66
N ASP A 307 128.52 87.49 92.37
CA ASP A 307 128.38 86.08 92.05
C ASP A 307 127.72 85.44 93.27
N LYS A 308 126.71 84.59 92.99
CA LYS A 308 126.00 83.68 93.91
C LYS A 308 124.92 84.31 94.79
N GLU A 309 123.66 83.97 94.50
CA GLU A 309 122.95 82.95 95.29
C GLU A 309 121.50 82.75 94.83
N TYR A 310 121.19 81.47 94.57
CA TYR A 310 120.04 80.74 95.12
C TYR A 310 118.68 81.43 95.18
N LYS A 311 117.74 80.86 94.41
CA LYS A 311 116.48 80.24 94.87
C LYS A 311 115.48 80.26 93.71
N ARG A 312 114.50 79.37 93.57
CA ARG A 312 114.09 78.10 94.18
C ARG A 312 112.70 77.90 93.58
N THR A 313 112.33 76.65 93.30
CA THR A 313 110.94 76.17 93.29
C THR A 313 110.04 76.80 92.20
N SER A 314 109.02 76.17 91.63
CA SER A 314 108.23 75.02 92.02
C SER A 314 107.12 74.87 90.98
N ILE A 315 106.76 73.62 90.69
CA ILE A 315 105.38 73.11 90.62
C ILE A 315 104.48 73.65 89.48
N GLY A 316 103.94 72.70 88.70
CA GLY A 316 102.73 72.89 87.90
C GLY A 316 102.76 71.96 86.69
N SER A 317 102.38 70.70 86.84
CA SER A 317 100.99 70.22 86.68
C SER A 317 100.64 69.88 85.22
N VAL A 318 100.56 68.56 85.01
CA VAL A 318 99.59 67.83 84.19
C VAL A 318 99.36 68.29 82.75
N ARG A 319 99.83 67.47 81.81
CA ARG A 319 99.07 67.14 80.60
C ARG A 319 99.15 65.63 80.37
N SER A 320 98.03 64.95 80.65
CA SER A 320 97.77 63.61 80.13
C SER A 320 97.71 63.68 78.61
N THR A 321 98.53 62.88 77.96
CA THR A 321 98.32 62.41 76.59
C THR A 321 98.17 60.90 76.65
N ASP A 322 97.12 60.41 75.99
CA ASP A 322 97.07 59.22 75.12
C ASP A 322 95.60 58.77 75.08
N MET A 323 94.85 59.14 74.03
CA MET A 323 94.85 58.55 72.69
C MET A 323 94.34 57.11 72.66
N ASP A 324 93.27 56.98 71.89
CA ASP A 324 92.82 55.80 71.14
C ASP A 324 92.18 54.61 71.87
N LYS A 325 90.90 54.41 71.55
CA LYS A 325 90.46 53.18 70.88
C LYS A 325 89.32 53.41 69.90
N GLN A 326 89.63 53.02 68.67
CA GLN A 326 88.81 52.92 67.47
C GLN A 326 87.62 51.96 67.59
N ASN A 327 86.58 52.29 66.82
CA ASN A 327 85.78 51.46 65.91
C ASN A 327 85.63 49.95 66.22
N ASP A 328 84.40 49.43 66.21
CA ASP A 328 83.72 49.01 64.96
C ASP A 328 82.42 48.23 65.24
N LYS A 329 81.40 48.50 64.40
CA LYS A 329 80.36 47.59 63.85
C LYS A 329 79.51 46.71 64.78
N LYS A 330 78.18 46.86 64.67
CA LYS A 330 77.36 45.86 63.93
C LYS A 330 75.92 46.30 63.65
N VAL A 331 75.62 46.30 62.36
CA VAL A 331 74.32 46.16 61.71
C VAL A 331 73.53 44.98 62.29
N MET A 332 72.25 45.17 62.59
CA MET A 332 71.20 44.14 62.53
C MET A 332 69.85 44.81 62.23
N LEU A 333 69.54 44.96 60.94
CA LEU A 333 68.15 45.03 60.48
C LEU A 333 67.48 43.69 60.82
N LYS A 334 66.44 43.71 61.66
CA LYS A 334 65.46 42.62 61.76
C LYS A 334 64.29 42.94 60.83
N ASN A 335 64.39 42.51 59.57
CA ASN A 335 63.22 42.29 58.72
C ASN A 335 62.55 41.01 59.19
N LYS A 336 61.35 41.12 59.76
CA LYS A 336 60.45 39.99 60.01
C LYS A 336 59.46 39.95 58.86
N PHE A 337 59.65 38.95 58.00
CA PHE A 337 58.71 38.50 56.99
C PHE A 337 57.30 38.35 57.60
N ILE A 338 56.30 39.00 57.01
CA ILE A 338 54.90 38.57 57.09
C ILE A 338 54.57 37.95 55.74
N SER A 339 54.33 36.64 55.79
CA SER A 339 53.69 35.84 54.77
C SER A 339 52.20 36.18 54.77
N VAL A 340 51.66 36.59 53.62
CA VAL A 340 50.24 36.40 53.29
C VAL A 340 50.20 35.88 51.85
N HIS A 341 49.77 34.62 51.76
CA HIS A 341 49.22 34.02 50.56
C HIS A 341 47.73 34.33 50.52
#